data_AF-R4M5G5-F1
#
_entry.id   AF-R4M5G5-F1
#
_cell.length_a   1.000
_cell.length_b   1.000
_cell.length_c   1.000
_cell.angle_alpha   90.00
_cell.angle_beta   90.00
_cell.angle_gamma   90.00
#
_symmetry.space_group_name_H-M   'P 1'
#
loop_
_entity.id
_entity.type
_entity.pdbx_description
1 polymer ?
#
loop_
_entity_poly.entity_id
_entity_poly.type
_entity_poly.pdbx_seq_one_letter_code
_entity_poly.pdbx_strand_id
1 'polypeptide(L)'
;MEILASRMLLRPADYQRSLSFYRDQIGLAIAREYGAGTVFFAGQSLLELAGYGEPDHSRGPFPGALWLQVRDLEATQTELVSRGVSIAREPRANRGACTRCM
;
A
#
# COMPACT_ATOMS: atom_id res chain seq x y z
N MET A 1 -16.78 13.38 21.08
CA MET A 1 -16.60 13.00 19.66
C MET A 1 -16.29 11.51 19.64
N GLU A 2 -17.09 10.71 18.93
CA GLU A 2 -16.92 9.26 18.83
C GLU A 2 -16.38 8.91 17.43
N ILE A 3 -15.20 8.29 17.36
CA ILE A 3 -14.53 7.93 16.10
C ILE A 3 -14.67 6.43 15.89
N LEU A 4 -15.38 6.03 14.83
CA LEU A 4 -15.69 4.61 14.57
C LEU A 4 -14.64 3.93 13.67
N ALA A 5 -14.01 4.68 12.77
CA ALA A 5 -13.03 4.15 11.82
C ALA A 5 -12.12 5.26 11.28
N SER A 6 -10.98 4.86 10.73
CA SER A 6 -10.03 5.74 10.02
C SER A 6 -9.54 5.07 8.74
N ARG A 7 -9.01 5.87 7.82
CA ARG A 7 -8.41 5.42 6.57
C ARG A 7 -7.31 6.37 6.12
N MET A 8 -6.35 5.83 5.36
CA MET A 8 -5.36 6.62 4.65
C MET A 8 -5.87 6.91 3.24
N LEU A 9 -5.77 8.15 2.78
CA LEU A 9 -6.14 8.56 1.43
C LEU A 9 -4.91 9.04 0.67
N LEU A 10 -4.69 8.46 -0.52
CA LEU A 10 -3.67 8.89 -1.46
C LEU A 10 -4.35 9.49 -2.70
N ARG A 11 -3.80 10.62 -3.17
CA ARG A 11 -4.15 11.24 -4.46
C ARG A 11 -2.98 11.06 -5.42
N PRO A 12 -2.87 9.90 -6.07
CA PRO A 12 -1.75 9.62 -6.95
C PRO A 12 -1.76 10.53 -8.18
N ALA A 13 -0.57 10.89 -8.67
CA ALA A 13 -0.40 11.59 -9.96
C ALA A 13 -0.89 10.74 -11.14
N ASP A 14 -0.77 9.41 -11.05
CA ASP A 14 -1.31 8.45 -12.00
C ASP A 14 -2.14 7.41 -11.24
N TYR A 15 -3.46 7.53 -11.36
CA TYR A 15 -4.41 6.65 -10.71
C TYR A 15 -4.31 5.21 -11.21
N GLN A 16 -4.24 5.00 -12.53
CA GLN A 16 -4.27 3.66 -13.11
C GLN A 16 -2.99 2.89 -12.76
N ARG A 17 -1.83 3.56 -12.82
CA ARG A 17 -0.57 2.96 -12.38
C ARG A 17 -0.60 2.57 -10.90
N SER A 18 -1.16 3.43 -10.05
CA SER A 18 -1.26 3.14 -8.61
C SER A 18 -2.27 2.03 -8.31
N LEU A 19 -3.40 2.02 -9.03
CA LEU A 19 -4.41 0.97 -8.94
C LEU A 19 -3.80 -0.39 -9.30
N SER A 20 -3.12 -0.50 -10.44
CA SER A 20 -2.44 -1.75 -10.82
C SER A 20 -1.36 -2.15 -9.81
N PHE A 21 -0.60 -1.20 -9.26
CA PHE A 21 0.38 -1.50 -8.24
C PHE A 21 -0.25 -2.10 -6.98
N TYR A 22 -1.24 -1.45 -6.38
CA TYR A 22 -1.83 -1.92 -5.12
C TYR A 22 -2.76 -3.12 -5.29
N ARG A 23 -3.54 -3.19 -6.38
CA ARG A 23 -4.47 -4.29 -6.65
C ARG A 23 -3.76 -5.53 -7.18
N ASP A 24 -2.91 -5.37 -8.20
CA ASP A 24 -2.40 -6.51 -8.96
C ASP A 24 -1.02 -6.95 -8.46
N GLN A 25 -0.13 -6.00 -8.18
CA GLN A 25 1.24 -6.32 -7.79
C GLN A 25 1.35 -6.62 -6.29
N ILE A 26 0.91 -5.68 -5.44
CA ILE A 26 0.85 -5.90 -3.98
C ILE A 26 -0.24 -6.92 -3.63
N GLY A 27 -1.33 -6.97 -4.39
CA GLY A 27 -2.40 -7.95 -4.18
C GLY A 27 -3.34 -7.60 -3.03
N LEU A 28 -3.55 -6.30 -2.74
CA LEU A 28 -4.49 -5.91 -1.70
C LEU A 28 -5.93 -6.19 -2.12
N ALA A 29 -6.72 -6.75 -1.20
CA ALA A 29 -8.14 -7.01 -1.43
C ALA A 29 -8.93 -5.69 -1.49
N ILE A 30 -9.86 -5.60 -2.43
CA ILE A 30 -10.77 -4.46 -2.58
C ILE A 30 -11.84 -4.53 -1.50
N ALA A 31 -11.93 -3.47 -0.69
CA ALA A 31 -13.01 -3.27 0.26
C ALA A 31 -14.23 -2.59 -0.39
N ARG A 32 -13.98 -1.66 -1.33
CA ARG A 32 -15.03 -0.93 -2.05
C ARG A 32 -14.49 -0.30 -3.33
N GLU A 33 -15.31 -0.29 -4.37
CA GLU A 33 -15.13 0.54 -5.56
C GLU A 33 -16.27 1.56 -5.66
N TYR A 34 -15.95 2.75 -6.17
CA TYR A 34 -16.90 3.78 -6.52
C TYR A 34 -16.35 4.58 -7.70
N GLY A 35 -17.20 5.34 -8.39
CA GLY A 35 -16.89 5.88 -9.73
C GLY A 35 -15.59 6.69 -9.87
N ALA A 36 -15.02 7.19 -8.76
CA ALA A 36 -13.79 7.95 -8.77
C ALA A 36 -12.72 7.43 -7.79
N GLY A 37 -12.84 6.20 -7.27
CA GLY A 37 -11.81 5.67 -6.37
C GLY A 37 -11.99 4.23 -5.96
N THR A 38 -10.91 3.66 -5.44
CA THR A 38 -10.84 2.29 -4.95
C THR A 38 -10.30 2.28 -3.53
N VAL A 39 -10.97 1.53 -2.65
CA VAL A 39 -10.59 1.34 -1.25
C VAL A 39 -10.15 -0.11 -1.06
N PHE A 40 -8.99 -0.28 -0.43
CA PHE A 40 -8.36 -1.57 -0.14
C PHE A 40 -8.35 -1.87 1.36
N PHE A 41 -8.41 -3.15 1.70
CA PHE A 41 -8.00 -3.64 3.01
C PHE A 41 -6.47 -3.62 3.11
N ALA A 42 -5.95 -2.96 4.14
CA ALA A 42 -4.52 -2.85 4.45
C ALA A 42 -4.23 -3.32 5.88
N GLY A 43 -4.55 -4.59 6.16
CA GLY A 43 -4.50 -5.14 7.52
C GLY A 43 -5.61 -4.54 8.39
N GLN A 44 -5.25 -3.85 9.47
CA GLN A 44 -6.21 -3.22 10.38
C GLN A 44 -6.77 -1.87 9.90
N SER A 45 -6.29 -1.35 8.76
CA SER A 45 -6.71 -0.06 8.21
C SER A 45 -7.22 -0.19 6.78
N LEU A 46 -7.79 0.91 6.27
CA LEU A 46 -8.16 1.06 4.88
C LEU A 46 -7.22 2.01 4.16
N LEU A 47 -6.91 1.69 2.90
CA LEU A 47 -6.18 2.54 1.98
C LEU A 47 -7.10 2.94 0.82
N GLU A 48 -7.33 4.24 0.64
CA GLU A 48 -8.07 4.78 -0.50
C GLU A 48 -7.14 5.39 -1.53
N LEU A 49 -7.33 5.01 -2.79
CA LEU A 49 -6.82 5.75 -3.93
C LEU A 49 -7.96 6.60 -4.50
N ALA A 50 -7.80 7.91 -4.44
CA ALA A 50 -8.73 8.85 -5.06
C ALA A 50 -8.28 9.16 -6.48
N GLY A 51 -9.13 8.88 -7.46
CA GLY A 51 -9.01 9.28 -8.86
C GLY A 51 -9.63 10.65 -9.17
N TYR A 52 -9.89 11.46 -8.14
CA TYR A 52 -10.46 12.81 -8.24
C TYR A 52 -9.70 13.81 -7.38
N GLY A 53 -9.88 15.09 -7.73
CA GLY A 53 -9.14 16.21 -7.16
C GLY A 53 -7.79 16.39 -7.82
N GLU A 54 -7.20 17.58 -7.66
CA GLU A 54 -5.83 17.81 -8.10
C GLU A 54 -4.93 16.79 -7.41
N PRO A 55 -4.07 16.08 -8.17
CA PRO A 55 -3.08 15.24 -7.54
C PRO A 55 -2.24 16.10 -6.61
N ASP A 56 -1.76 15.53 -5.51
CA ASP A 56 -0.89 16.27 -4.60
C ASP A 56 0.49 16.46 -5.25
N HIS A 57 0.58 17.42 -6.17
CA HIS A 57 1.79 17.84 -6.85
C HIS A 57 2.59 18.84 -6.01
N SER A 58 2.02 19.31 -4.90
CA SER A 58 2.57 20.42 -4.12
C SER A 58 3.78 20.03 -3.26
N ARG A 59 4.06 18.73 -3.09
CA ARG A 59 5.07 18.23 -2.11
C ARG A 59 6.08 17.20 -2.63
N GLY A 60 6.13 16.90 -3.93
CA GLY A 60 7.02 15.86 -4.44
C GLY A 60 6.59 14.45 -4.03
N PRO A 61 7.52 13.47 -3.88
CA PRO A 61 7.18 12.13 -3.43
C PRO A 61 6.43 12.16 -2.09
N PHE A 62 5.55 11.18 -1.85
CA PHE A 62 4.84 11.04 -0.57
C PHE A 62 5.83 11.19 0.61
N PRO A 63 5.64 12.18 1.50
CA PRO A 63 6.62 12.54 2.54
C PRO A 63 6.52 11.60 3.76
N GLY A 64 6.41 10.30 3.51
CA GLY A 64 6.23 9.28 4.53
C GLY A 64 6.45 7.87 4.00
N ALA A 65 6.15 6.88 4.83
CA ALA A 65 6.19 5.47 4.45
C ALA A 65 4.92 4.75 4.90
N LEU A 66 4.35 3.92 4.03
CA LEU A 66 3.30 2.97 4.38
C LEU A 66 3.95 1.65 4.75
N TRP A 67 3.82 1.24 6.01
CA TRP A 67 4.36 -0.03 6.50
C TRP A 67 3.25 -1.08 6.55
N LEU A 68 3.47 -2.21 5.87
CA LEU A 68 2.57 -3.35 5.89
C LEU A 68 3.29 -4.52 6.54
N GLN A 69 2.71 -5.08 7.60
CA GLN A 69 3.25 -6.25 8.28
C GLN A 69 2.78 -7.51 7.56
N VAL A 70 3.72 -8.41 7.30
CA VAL A 70 3.49 -9.74 6.74
C VAL A 70 4.07 -10.79 7.67
N ARG A 71 3.55 -12.01 7.59
CA ARG A 71 3.99 -13.12 8.45
C ARG A 71 5.40 -13.57 8.14
N ASP A 72 5.77 -13.61 6.87
CA ASP A 72 7.06 -14.10 6.39
C ASP A 72 7.59 -13.18 5.30
N LEU A 73 8.70 -12.51 5.58
CA LEU A 73 9.25 -11.47 4.72
C LEU A 73 9.92 -12.05 3.46
N GLU A 74 10.55 -13.21 3.55
CA GLU A 74 11.25 -13.86 2.42
C GLU A 74 10.24 -14.43 1.42
N ALA A 75 9.20 -15.10 1.93
CA ALA A 75 8.10 -15.59 1.11
C ALA A 75 7.39 -14.43 0.40
N THR A 76 7.10 -13.35 1.13
CA THR A 76 6.46 -12.15 0.57
C THR A 76 7.35 -11.50 -0.50
N GLN A 77 8.66 -11.36 -0.26
CA GLN A 77 9.55 -10.80 -1.28
C GLN A 77 9.53 -11.64 -2.56
N THR A 78 9.63 -12.96 -2.44
CA THR A 78 9.61 -13.88 -3.58
C THR A 78 8.33 -13.72 -4.39
N GLU A 79 7.19 -13.65 -3.71
CA GLU A 79 5.88 -13.41 -4.32
C GLU A 79 5.84 -12.07 -5.06
N LEU A 80 6.23 -10.97 -4.39
CA LEU A 80 6.25 -9.63 -4.99
C LEU A 80 7.15 -9.56 -6.22
N VAL A 81 8.34 -10.17 -6.17
CA VAL A 81 9.25 -10.26 -7.32
C VAL A 81 8.62 -11.03 -8.48
N SER A 82 7.95 -12.15 -8.20
CA SER A 82 7.26 -12.93 -9.25
C SER A 82 6.13 -12.15 -9.93
N ARG A 83 5.57 -11.15 -9.25
CA ARG A 83 4.56 -10.20 -9.78
C ARG A 83 5.19 -8.94 -10.40
N GLY A 84 6.50 -8.87 -10.51
CA GLY A 84 7.23 -7.77 -11.15
C GLY A 84 7.48 -6.54 -10.26
N VAL A 85 7.29 -6.65 -8.94
CA VAL A 85 7.60 -5.54 -8.02
C VAL A 85 9.11 -5.38 -7.88
N SER A 86 9.59 -4.15 -8.11
CA SER A 86 10.99 -3.79 -7.86
C SER A 86 11.25 -3.63 -6.36
N ILE A 87 12.16 -4.44 -5.82
CA ILE A 87 12.55 -4.38 -4.41
C ILE A 87 13.67 -3.34 -4.24
N ALA A 88 13.35 -2.21 -3.61
CA ALA A 88 14.31 -1.12 -3.40
C ALA A 88 15.43 -1.49 -2.41
N ARG A 89 15.15 -2.39 -1.46
CA ARG A 89 16.09 -2.89 -0.47
C ARG A 89 15.70 -4.29 -0.04
N GLU A 90 16.64 -5.22 -0.10
CA GLU A 90 16.43 -6.59 0.37
C GLU A 90 16.15 -6.65 1.88
N PRO A 91 15.35 -7.63 2.34
CA PRO A 91 15.21 -8.00 3.73
C PRO A 91 16.57 -8.16 4.41
N ARG A 92 16.74 -7.50 5.56
CA ARG A 92 17.92 -7.66 6.39
C ARG A 92 17.49 -7.87 7.83
N ALA A 93 17.92 -8.99 8.41
CA ALA A 93 17.83 -9.19 9.85
C ALA A 93 18.68 -8.13 10.56
N ASN A 94 18.03 -7.27 11.34
CA ASN A 94 18.66 -6.28 12.20
C ASN A 94 17.84 -6.16 13.48
N ARG A 95 18.36 -5.47 14.51
CA ARG A 95 17.72 -5.41 15.83
C ARG A 95 16.27 -4.90 15.84
N GLY A 96 15.78 -4.26 14.78
CA GLY A 96 14.39 -3.81 14.65
C GLY A 96 13.56 -4.53 13.58
N ALA A 97 14.15 -5.45 12.81
CA ALA A 97 13.46 -6.14 11.72
C ALA A 97 12.85 -7.46 12.23
N CYS A 98 11.52 -7.52 12.26
CA CYS A 98 10.80 -8.79 12.39
C CYS A 98 10.73 -9.43 11.00
N THR A 99 11.62 -10.39 10.73
CA THR A 99 11.64 -11.13 9.45
C THR A 99 10.56 -12.20 9.37
N ARG A 100 10.07 -12.66 10.53
CA ARG A 100 8.97 -13.61 10.64
C ARG A 100 8.16 -13.36 11.91
N CYS A 101 6.85 -13.21 11.77
CA CYS A 101 5.94 -13.12 12.91
C CYS A 101 5.54 -14.53 13.36
N MET A 102 5.80 -14.84 14.62
CA MET A 102 5.36 -16.09 15.27
C MET A 102 3.85 -16.06 15.46
#